data_AF-G9XDA8-F1
#
_entry.id   AF-G9XDA8-F1
#
_cell.length_a   1.000
_cell.length_b   1.000
_cell.length_c   1.000
_cell.angle_alpha   90.00
_cell.angle_beta   90.00
_cell.angle_gamma   90.00
#
_symmetry.space_group_name_H-M   'P 1'
#
loop_
_entity.id
_entity.type
_entity.pdbx_description
1 polymer ?
#
loop_
_entity_poly.entity_id
_entity_poly.type
_entity_poly.pdbx_seq_one_letter_code
_entity_poly.pdbx_strand_id
1 'polypeptide(L)'
;ETRTIKLSDTYKEKQDLPQLELTINIIETSYQHKIIWQYIEFCRILNEQAKKYGYTKEMIEETIKICTDEDILKEYLSKRKKEVMSIMSTLFSQEEVTKFVIEEEREEAKKEGIQKGMQKERVGIAQRLLKLNISIDDIIKATGLDKETINTLL
;
A
#
# COMPACT_ATOMS: atom_id res chain seq x y z
N GLU A 1 -22.17 -28.40 -12.22
CA GLU A 1 -23.46 -28.60 -11.52
C GLU A 1 -24.30 -27.33 -11.66
N THR A 2 -25.62 -27.35 -11.45
CA THR A 2 -26.41 -26.10 -11.46
C THR A 2 -26.56 -25.59 -10.03
N ARG A 3 -26.00 -24.42 -9.73
CA ARG A 3 -26.12 -23.77 -8.42
C ARG A 3 -27.03 -22.57 -8.50
N THR A 4 -28.09 -22.57 -7.70
CA THR A 4 -29.00 -21.41 -7.57
C THR A 4 -28.56 -20.53 -6.40
N ILE A 5 -28.46 -19.23 -6.62
CA ILE A 5 -28.16 -18.22 -5.59
C ILE A 5 -29.31 -17.23 -5.50
N LYS A 6 -29.69 -16.83 -4.28
CA LYS A 6 -30.71 -15.81 -4.04
C LYS A 6 -30.05 -14.47 -3.73
N LEU A 7 -30.64 -13.38 -4.19
CA LEU A 7 -30.15 -12.05 -3.86
C LEU A 7 -30.24 -11.77 -2.36
N SER A 8 -31.31 -12.22 -1.70
CA SER A 8 -31.49 -12.10 -0.24
C SER A 8 -30.39 -12.78 0.58
N ASP A 9 -29.65 -13.75 0.01
CA ASP A 9 -28.49 -14.36 0.67
C ASP A 9 -27.37 -13.32 0.93
N THR A 10 -27.31 -12.26 0.14
CA THR A 10 -26.30 -11.19 0.25
C THR A 10 -26.63 -10.10 1.25
N TYR A 11 -27.87 -10.05 1.75
CA TYR A 11 -28.31 -8.95 2.63
C TYR A 11 -27.77 -9.11 4.04
N LYS A 12 -27.34 -7.99 4.63
CA LYS A 12 -26.87 -7.93 6.03
C LYS A 12 -27.99 -8.29 7.01
N GLU A 13 -29.19 -7.77 6.77
CA GLU A 13 -30.39 -8.09 7.54
C GLU A 13 -31.23 -9.10 6.77
N LYS A 14 -31.49 -10.25 7.38
CA LYS A 14 -32.30 -11.31 6.79
C LYS A 14 -33.77 -10.98 7.00
N GLN A 15 -34.54 -11.09 5.93
CA GLN A 15 -36.00 -11.00 5.96
C GLN A 15 -36.56 -12.34 5.54
N ASP A 16 -37.52 -12.87 6.30
CA ASP A 16 -38.14 -14.16 5.99
C ASP A 16 -38.98 -14.11 4.70
N LEU A 17 -39.54 -12.95 4.36
CA LEU A 17 -40.41 -12.74 3.20
C LEU A 17 -40.04 -11.44 2.46
N PRO A 18 -39.12 -11.50 1.48
CA PRO A 18 -38.81 -10.34 0.65
C PRO A 18 -39.98 -10.03 -0.30
N GLN A 19 -40.24 -8.75 -0.53
CA GLN A 19 -41.27 -8.29 -1.50
C GLN A 19 -40.92 -8.64 -2.95
N LEU A 20 -39.63 -8.80 -3.26
CA LEU A 20 -39.10 -9.20 -4.56
C LEU A 20 -37.85 -10.05 -4.32
N GLU A 21 -37.78 -11.23 -4.94
CA GLU A 21 -36.62 -12.12 -4.87
C GLU A 21 -36.06 -12.37 -6.27
N LEU A 22 -34.74 -12.19 -6.40
CA LEU A 22 -34.02 -12.51 -7.63
C LEU A 22 -33.23 -13.79 -7.40
N THR A 23 -33.49 -14.79 -8.23
CA THR A 23 -32.76 -16.05 -8.21
C THR A 23 -31.92 -16.18 -9.47
N ILE A 24 -30.65 -16.53 -9.31
CA ILE A 24 -29.71 -16.73 -10.41
C ILE A 24 -29.35 -18.20 -10.45
N ASN A 25 -29.59 -18.84 -11.60
CA ASN A 25 -29.13 -20.20 -11.86
C ASN A 25 -27.78 -20.15 -12.55
N ILE A 26 -26.72 -20.48 -11.81
CA ILE A 26 -25.38 -20.61 -12.36
C ILE A 26 -25.26 -22.00 -12.99
N ILE A 27 -25.04 -22.02 -14.30
CA ILE A 27 -24.72 -23.24 -15.03
C ILE A 27 -23.19 -23.33 -15.06
N GLU A 28 -22.63 -24.14 -14.16
CA GLU A 28 -21.20 -24.44 -14.23
C GLU A 28 -20.94 -25.29 -15.47
N THR A 29 -20.45 -24.62 -16.50
CA THR A 29 -19.85 -25.29 -17.65
C THR A 29 -18.39 -25.55 -17.30
N SER A 30 -17.89 -26.75 -17.63
CA SER A 30 -16.52 -27.19 -17.31
C SER A 30 -15.49 -26.34 -18.06
N TYR A 31 -15.19 -25.18 -17.52
CA TYR A 31 -14.23 -24.23 -18.08
C TYR A 31 -13.28 -23.74 -17.00
N GLN A 32 -12.62 -24.70 -16.34
CA GLN A 32 -11.36 -24.41 -15.64
C GLN A 32 -10.47 -23.61 -16.61
N HIS A 33 -9.90 -22.50 -16.13
CA HIS A 33 -9.04 -21.56 -16.86
C HIS A 33 -9.69 -20.51 -17.76
N LYS A 34 -11.02 -20.41 -17.90
CA LYS A 34 -11.62 -19.22 -18.58
C LYS A 34 -11.53 -17.97 -17.70
N ILE A 35 -11.43 -16.80 -18.34
CA ILE A 35 -11.26 -15.51 -17.66
C ILE A 35 -12.30 -15.23 -16.57
N ILE A 36 -13.56 -15.67 -16.78
CA ILE A 36 -14.65 -15.51 -15.80
C ILE A 36 -14.38 -16.35 -14.55
N TRP A 37 -13.93 -17.60 -14.73
CA TRP A 37 -13.60 -18.47 -13.59
C TRP A 37 -12.41 -17.91 -12.81
N GLN A 38 -11.37 -17.45 -13.51
CA GLN A 38 -10.21 -16.83 -12.85
C GLN A 38 -10.61 -15.58 -12.04
N TYR A 39 -11.56 -14.78 -12.53
CA TYR A 39 -12.08 -13.64 -11.78
C TYR A 39 -12.87 -14.05 -10.52
N ILE A 40 -13.73 -15.06 -10.64
CA ILE A 40 -14.47 -15.61 -9.48
C ILE A 40 -13.50 -16.10 -8.40
N GLU A 41 -12.46 -16.81 -8.82
CA GLU A 41 -11.45 -17.34 -7.90
C GLU A 41 -10.63 -16.24 -7.25
N PHE A 42 -10.23 -15.21 -8.01
CA PHE A 42 -9.62 -14.01 -7.47
C PHE A 42 -10.48 -13.37 -6.37
N CYS A 43 -11.78 -13.19 -6.61
CA CYS A 43 -12.69 -12.64 -5.61
C CYS A 43 -12.80 -13.52 -4.36
N ARG A 44 -12.80 -14.85 -4.52
CA ARG A 44 -12.80 -15.79 -3.39
C ARG A 44 -11.56 -15.61 -2.53
N ILE A 45 -10.37 -15.62 -3.16
CA ILE A 45 -9.09 -15.44 -2.47
C ILE A 45 -9.03 -14.08 -1.78
N LEU A 46 -9.39 -12.99 -2.47
CA LEU A 46 -9.42 -11.64 -1.91
C LEU A 46 -10.28 -11.58 -0.63
N ASN A 47 -11.48 -12.17 -0.65
CA ASN A 47 -12.36 -12.21 0.51
C ASN A 47 -11.76 -13.02 1.68
N GLU A 48 -11.05 -14.11 1.40
CA GLU A 48 -10.36 -14.91 2.42
C GLU A 48 -9.16 -14.17 3.01
N GLN A 49 -8.41 -13.43 2.19
CA GLN A 49 -7.31 -12.59 2.64
C GLN A 49 -7.83 -11.40 3.46
N ALA A 50 -8.91 -10.74 3.03
CA ALA A 50 -9.56 -9.66 3.77
C ALA A 50 -10.04 -10.10 5.17
N LYS A 51 -10.57 -11.32 5.32
CA LYS A 51 -10.93 -11.88 6.63
C LYS A 51 -9.73 -12.08 7.56
N LYS A 52 -8.53 -12.31 7.02
CA LYS A 52 -7.30 -12.57 7.80
C LYS A 52 -6.58 -11.28 8.17
N TYR A 53 -6.45 -10.37 7.21
CA TYR A 53 -5.57 -9.20 7.31
C TYR A 53 -6.33 -7.86 7.40
N GLY A 54 -7.66 -7.88 7.29
CA GLY A 54 -8.45 -6.67 7.06
C GLY A 54 -8.19 -6.08 5.66
N TYR A 55 -8.74 -4.90 5.38
CA TYR A 55 -8.49 -4.20 4.12
C TYR A 55 -7.18 -3.40 4.18
N THR A 56 -6.06 -4.13 4.17
CA THR A 56 -4.71 -3.58 4.24
C THR A 56 -3.96 -3.72 2.92
N LYS A 57 -2.87 -2.94 2.75
CA LYS A 57 -1.98 -3.08 1.60
C LYS A 57 -1.36 -4.48 1.51
N GLU A 58 -0.96 -5.04 2.66
CA GLU A 58 -0.43 -6.40 2.79
C GLU A 58 -1.42 -7.46 2.28
N MET A 59 -2.71 -7.30 2.61
CA MET A 59 -3.77 -8.18 2.11
C MET A 59 -3.83 -8.21 0.58
N ILE A 60 -3.74 -7.05 -0.07
CA ILE A 60 -3.78 -6.95 -1.53
C ILE A 60 -2.53 -7.58 -2.15
N GLU A 61 -1.34 -7.32 -1.57
CA GLU A 61 -0.08 -7.88 -2.06
C GLU A 61 -0.07 -9.41 -2.00
N GLU A 62 -0.52 -9.99 -0.88
CA GLU A 62 -0.58 -11.44 -0.72
C GLU A 62 -1.66 -12.06 -1.61
N THR A 63 -2.80 -11.39 -1.79
CA THR A 63 -3.84 -11.82 -2.75
C THR A 63 -3.28 -11.91 -4.18
N ILE A 64 -2.58 -10.85 -4.64
CA ILE A 64 -2.00 -10.82 -5.99
C ILE A 64 -0.94 -11.91 -6.14
N LYS A 65 -0.12 -12.12 -5.12
CA LYS A 65 0.92 -13.16 -5.12
C LYS A 65 0.30 -14.55 -5.26
N ILE A 66 -0.65 -14.92 -4.39
CA ILE A 66 -1.35 -16.21 -4.44
C ILE A 66 -1.98 -16.43 -5.82
N CYS A 67 -2.70 -15.43 -6.34
CA CYS A 67 -3.36 -15.56 -7.64
C CYS A 67 -2.34 -15.76 -8.78
N THR A 68 -1.20 -15.05 -8.74
CA THR A 68 -0.15 -15.19 -9.76
C THR A 68 0.52 -16.57 -9.70
N ASP A 69 0.75 -17.08 -8.49
CA ASP A 69 1.37 -18.39 -8.24
C ASP A 69 0.44 -19.55 -8.66
N GLU A 70 -0.88 -19.39 -8.47
CA GLU A 70 -1.91 -20.37 -8.83
C GLU A 70 -2.43 -20.23 -10.28
N ASP A 71 -1.78 -19.41 -11.12
CA ASP A 71 -2.17 -19.14 -12.51
C ASP A 71 -3.57 -18.52 -12.69
N ILE A 72 -4.02 -17.75 -11.69
CA ILE A 72 -5.28 -17.01 -11.65
C ILE A 72 -5.03 -15.56 -12.04
N LEU A 73 -5.59 -15.11 -13.16
CA LEU A 73 -5.39 -13.77 -13.74
C LEU A 73 -3.91 -13.41 -13.93
N LYS A 74 -3.02 -14.42 -13.99
CA LYS A 74 -1.57 -14.26 -13.95
C LYS A 74 -1.05 -13.27 -14.99
N GLU A 75 -1.47 -13.40 -16.24
CA GLU A 75 -1.01 -12.51 -17.31
C GLU A 75 -1.40 -11.05 -17.04
N TYR A 76 -2.64 -10.83 -16.57
CA TYR A 76 -3.15 -9.50 -16.27
C TYR A 76 -2.44 -8.89 -15.04
N LEU A 77 -2.39 -9.63 -13.94
CA LEU A 77 -1.78 -9.18 -12.68
C LEU A 77 -0.28 -8.94 -12.84
N SER A 78 0.44 -9.77 -13.60
CA SER A 78 1.86 -9.57 -13.88
C SER A 78 2.14 -8.26 -14.62
N LYS A 79 1.25 -7.86 -15.54
CA LYS A 79 1.39 -6.63 -16.33
C LYS A 79 0.85 -5.39 -15.60
N ARG A 80 -0.18 -5.55 -14.76
CA ARG A 80 -0.98 -4.44 -14.19
C ARG A 80 -0.93 -4.36 -12.67
N LYS A 81 -0.03 -5.10 -11.99
CA LYS A 81 0.10 -5.12 -10.52
C LYS A 81 0.05 -3.73 -9.89
N LYS A 82 0.82 -2.76 -10.41
CA LYS A 82 0.86 -1.39 -9.85
C LYS A 82 -0.49 -0.67 -9.92
N GLU A 83 -1.22 -0.82 -11.02
CA GLU A 83 -2.54 -0.21 -11.21
C GLU A 83 -3.57 -0.86 -10.28
N VAL A 84 -3.58 -2.20 -10.21
CA VAL A 84 -4.46 -2.96 -9.31
C VAL A 84 -4.22 -2.58 -7.86
N MET A 85 -2.95 -2.53 -7.43
CA MET A 85 -2.55 -2.06 -6.10
C MET A 85 -3.05 -0.64 -5.84
N SER A 86 -2.87 0.28 -6.79
CA SER A 86 -3.31 1.68 -6.64
C SER A 86 -4.82 1.78 -6.48
N ILE A 87 -5.60 1.17 -7.38
CA ILE A 87 -7.07 1.22 -7.36
C ILE A 87 -7.61 0.60 -6.08
N MET A 88 -7.14 -0.59 -5.71
CA MET A 88 -7.61 -1.28 -4.51
C MET A 88 -7.23 -0.52 -3.24
N SER A 89 -6.01 0.04 -3.18
CA SER A 89 -5.61 0.90 -2.06
C SER A 89 -6.50 2.13 -1.96
N THR A 90 -6.85 2.78 -3.07
CA THR A 90 -7.76 3.94 -3.07
C THR A 90 -9.17 3.57 -2.62
N LEU A 91 -9.75 2.49 -3.14
CA LEU A 91 -11.11 2.05 -2.79
C LEU A 91 -11.22 1.66 -1.32
N PHE A 92 -10.28 0.84 -0.84
CA PHE A 92 -10.24 0.46 0.56
C PHE A 92 -9.83 1.62 1.48
N SER A 93 -9.06 2.60 0.97
CA SER A 93 -8.79 3.83 1.72
C SER A 93 -10.01 4.71 1.91
N GLN A 94 -10.91 4.76 0.92
CA GLN A 94 -12.17 5.52 1.01
C GLN A 94 -13.18 4.83 1.94
N GLU A 95 -13.11 3.51 2.11
CA GLU A 95 -13.98 2.78 3.04
C GLU A 95 -13.39 2.62 4.47
N GLU A 96 -12.07 2.57 4.67
CA GLU A 96 -11.48 2.28 6.01
C GLU A 96 -10.27 3.13 6.49
N VAL A 97 -9.65 4.03 5.71
CA VAL A 97 -8.30 4.55 6.04
C VAL A 97 -8.23 6.06 6.29
N THR A 98 -8.70 6.52 7.45
CA THR A 98 -8.39 7.86 7.96
C THR A 98 -7.06 7.92 8.76
N LYS A 99 -6.39 6.80 9.06
CA LYS A 99 -5.26 6.79 10.01
C LYS A 99 -3.88 6.46 9.45
N PHE A 100 -3.73 5.53 8.51
CA PHE A 100 -2.41 5.06 8.08
C PHE A 100 -1.61 6.04 7.22
N VAL A 101 -2.26 6.77 6.30
CA VAL A 101 -1.58 7.77 5.45
C VAL A 101 -1.02 8.91 6.30
N ILE A 102 -1.72 9.31 7.36
CA ILE A 102 -1.25 10.36 8.29
C ILE A 102 -0.02 9.89 9.06
N GLU A 103 0.06 8.62 9.47
CA GLU A 103 1.19 8.09 10.24
C GLU A 103 2.45 7.90 9.37
N GLU A 104 2.31 7.43 8.12
CA GLU A 104 3.44 7.24 7.20
C GLU A 104 3.99 8.59 6.70
N GLU A 105 3.11 9.53 6.33
CA GLU A 105 3.49 10.91 5.99
C GLU A 105 4.11 11.64 7.21
N ARG A 106 3.63 11.38 8.44
CA ARG A 106 4.23 11.96 9.66
C ARG A 106 5.59 11.38 9.97
N GLU A 107 5.79 10.07 9.85
CA GLU A 107 7.09 9.45 10.12
C GLU A 107 8.13 9.84 9.06
N GLU A 108 7.74 9.97 7.78
CA GLU A 108 8.63 10.48 6.73
C GLU A 108 8.95 11.96 6.93
N ALA A 109 7.95 12.80 7.22
CA ALA A 109 8.16 14.22 7.55
C ALA A 109 9.02 14.43 8.82
N LYS A 110 8.87 13.58 9.83
CA LYS A 110 9.67 13.62 11.07
C LYS A 110 11.12 13.21 10.83
N LYS A 111 11.35 12.15 10.03
CA LYS A 111 12.70 11.74 9.62
C LYS A 111 13.39 12.83 8.81
N GLU A 112 12.69 13.41 7.83
CA GLU A 112 13.22 14.55 7.09
C GLU A 112 13.50 15.77 7.97
N GLY A 113 12.61 16.07 8.91
CA GLY A 113 12.77 17.18 9.85
C GLY A 113 13.99 17.02 10.74
N ILE A 114 14.22 15.81 11.27
CA ILE A 114 15.41 15.49 12.08
C ILE A 114 16.68 15.62 11.24
N GLN A 115 16.70 15.06 10.03
CA GLN A 115 17.88 15.16 9.15
C GLN A 115 18.20 16.61 8.78
N LYS A 116 17.19 17.39 8.37
CA LYS A 116 17.33 18.82 8.07
C LYS A 116 17.79 19.62 9.30
N GLY A 117 17.29 19.29 10.49
CA GLY A 117 17.70 19.90 11.76
C GLY A 117 19.17 19.63 12.08
N MET A 118 19.60 18.37 12.02
CA MET A 118 20.99 17.97 12.25
C MET A 118 21.94 18.61 11.23
N GLN A 119 21.54 18.70 9.97
CA GLN A 119 22.34 19.35 8.93
C GLN A 119 22.49 20.86 9.18
N LYS A 120 21.39 21.55 9.54
CA LYS A 120 21.43 22.97 9.93
C LYS A 120 22.31 23.22 11.15
N GLU A 121 22.26 22.33 12.15
CA GLU A 121 23.10 22.43 13.34
C GLU A 121 24.58 22.28 13.00
N ARG A 122 24.95 21.27 12.19
CA ARG A 122 26.33 21.07 11.70
C ARG A 122 26.85 22.29 10.96
N VAL A 123 26.04 22.88 10.09
CA VAL A 123 26.38 24.12 9.37
C VAL A 123 26.57 25.29 10.34
N GLY A 124 25.69 25.44 11.34
CA GLY A 124 25.81 26.48 12.36
C GLY A 124 27.05 26.31 13.25
N ILE A 125 27.44 25.07 13.57
CA ILE A 125 28.69 24.77 14.28
C ILE A 125 29.89 25.15 13.41
N ALA A 126 29.91 24.74 12.13
CA ALA A 126 30.97 25.09 11.20
C ALA A 126 31.17 26.61 11.06
N GLN A 127 30.08 27.37 10.92
CA GLN A 127 30.13 28.84 10.87
C GLN A 127 30.72 29.47 12.15
N ARG A 128 30.41 28.92 13.33
CA ARG A 128 30.99 29.42 14.60
C ARG A 128 32.48 29.10 14.69
N LEU A 129 32.89 27.91 14.28
CA LEU A 129 34.30 27.50 14.28
C LEU A 129 35.13 28.30 13.28
N LEU A 130 34.57 28.61 12.10
CA LEU A 130 35.19 29.51 11.12
C LEU A 130 35.44 30.91 11.70
N LYS A 131 34.47 31.47 12.44
CA LYS A 131 34.61 32.77 13.12
C LYS A 131 35.67 32.78 14.23
N LEU A 132 36.04 31.61 14.74
CA LEU A 132 37.09 31.43 15.74
C LEU A 132 38.46 31.14 15.08
N ASN A 133 38.57 31.27 13.75
CA ASN A 133 39.76 30.96 12.95
C ASN A 133 40.27 29.51 13.12
N ILE A 134 39.37 28.55 13.38
CA ILE A 134 39.72 27.13 13.39
C ILE A 134 40.01 26.66 11.96
N SER A 135 40.98 25.75 11.82
CA SER A 135 41.37 25.22 10.52
C SER A 135 40.22 24.44 9.86
N ILE A 136 40.12 24.54 8.53
CA ILE A 136 39.07 23.85 7.76
C ILE A 136 39.14 22.33 7.99
N ASP A 137 40.34 21.76 8.09
CA ASP A 137 40.54 20.32 8.31
C ASP A 137 40.01 19.85 9.68
N ASP A 138 40.11 20.70 10.71
CA ASP A 138 39.56 20.39 12.04
C ASP A 138 38.03 20.57 12.08
N ILE A 139 37.49 21.51 11.29
CA ILE A 139 36.03 21.69 11.15
C ILE A 139 35.39 20.51 10.42
N ILE A 140 36.04 19.98 9.38
CA ILE A 140 35.61 18.75 8.69
C ILE A 140 35.53 17.59 9.69
N LYS A 141 36.56 17.39 10.53
CA LYS A 141 36.57 16.33 11.54
C LYS A 141 35.49 16.53 12.62
N ALA A 142 35.24 17.77 13.04
CA ALA A 142 34.29 18.08 14.10
C ALA A 142 32.82 18.01 13.66
N THR A 143 32.53 18.37 12.40
CA THR A 143 31.15 18.50 11.89
C THR A 143 30.73 17.39 10.94
N GLY A 144 31.70 16.66 10.37
CA GLY A 144 31.48 15.66 9.33
C GLY A 144 30.96 16.23 8.01
N LEU A 145 31.06 17.55 7.81
CA LEU A 145 30.73 18.21 6.55
C LEU A 145 31.90 18.09 5.57
N ASP A 146 31.61 18.04 4.27
CA ASP A 146 32.64 18.08 3.25
C ASP A 146 33.25 19.47 3.10
N LYS A 147 34.41 19.50 2.44
CA LYS A 147 35.20 20.72 2.24
C LYS A 147 34.45 21.73 1.36
N GLU A 148 33.66 21.27 0.39
CA GLU A 148 32.88 22.12 -0.50
C GLU A 148 31.78 22.87 0.27
N THR A 149 31.03 22.16 1.11
CA THR A 149 30.01 22.74 1.99
C THR A 149 30.62 23.77 2.93
N ILE A 150 31.78 23.47 3.55
CA ILE A 150 32.44 24.44 4.43
C ILE A 150 32.95 25.67 3.66
N ASN A 151 33.50 25.48 2.46
CA ASN A 151 33.96 26.57 1.62
C ASN A 151 32.83 27.50 1.16
N THR A 152 31.60 26.99 1.00
CA THR A 152 30.42 27.83 0.72
C THR A 152 29.96 28.69 1.91
N LEU A 153 30.52 28.47 3.11
CA LEU A 153 30.22 29.23 4.33
C LEU A 153 31.26 30.31 4.66
N LEU A 154 32.36 30.39 3.88
CA LEU A 154 33.39 31.43 3.95
C LEU A 154 32.92 32.71 3.25
#